data_AF-A0A2V6CPI4-F1
#
_entry.id   AF-A0A2V6CPI4-F1
#
_cell.length_a   1.000
_cell.length_b   1.000
_cell.length_c   1.000
_cell.angle_alpha   90.00
_cell.angle_beta   90.00
_cell.angle_gamma   90.00
#
_symmetry.space_group_name_H-M   'P 1'
#
loop_
_entity.id
_entity.type
_entity.pdbx_description
1 polymer ?
#
loop_
_entity_poly.entity_id
_entity_poly.type
_entity_poly.pdbx_seq_one_letter_code
_entity_poly.pdbx_strand_id
1 'polypeptide(L)'
;MSKIYLVNVGANRGHASVARCPIFEDDTFVFVPFPHPGTHGRRGCPKRAQPFLRGIDSRDVHDDPDWESLTYSDNCGNPPALALKRVQPSDILLFWALLWRNLGRDWSGFTGEHGWYLIGALRVREVLDEGQRADDATAPNRARAARSVHFQPGKPLEPDNR
;
A
#
# COMPACT_ATOMS: atom_id res chain seq x y z
N MET A 1 -9.62 7.41 -23.30
CA MET A 1 -10.48 6.71 -22.32
C MET A 1 -9.59 6.26 -21.18
N SER A 2 -9.96 6.51 -19.93
CA SER A 2 -9.18 6.07 -18.77
C SER A 2 -9.22 4.55 -18.62
N LYS A 3 -8.10 3.95 -18.23
CA LYS A 3 -8.00 2.53 -17.88
C LYS A 3 -8.08 2.35 -16.37
N ILE A 4 -8.49 1.16 -15.95
CA ILE A 4 -8.49 0.74 -14.55
C ILE A 4 -7.44 -0.35 -14.39
N TYR A 5 -6.56 -0.17 -13.41
CA TYR A 5 -5.53 -1.13 -13.02
C TYR A 5 -5.91 -1.71 -11.66
N LEU A 6 -6.05 -3.03 -11.58
CA LEU A 6 -6.30 -3.71 -10.32
C LEU A 6 -4.96 -3.93 -9.61
N VAL A 7 -4.87 -3.43 -8.38
CA VAL A 7 -3.64 -3.45 -7.61
C VAL A 7 -3.87 -4.15 -6.28
N ASN A 8 -3.19 -5.27 -6.07
CA ASN A 8 -3.31 -6.02 -4.84
C ASN A 8 -2.42 -5.40 -3.76
N VAL A 9 -2.97 -5.11 -2.59
CA VAL A 9 -2.27 -4.39 -1.52
C VAL A 9 -2.58 -4.96 -0.13
N GLY A 10 -1.75 -4.57 0.84
CA GLY A 10 -1.89 -4.94 2.24
C GLY A 10 -1.53 -6.39 2.55
N ALA A 11 -1.65 -6.76 3.83
CA ALA A 11 -1.44 -8.11 4.30
C ALA A 11 -2.33 -9.12 3.54
N ASN A 12 -1.72 -10.22 3.11
CA ASN A 12 -2.33 -11.15 2.16
C ASN A 12 -2.14 -12.60 2.65
N ARG A 13 -2.54 -13.61 1.86
CA ARG A 13 -2.55 -15.02 2.25
C ARG A 13 -1.18 -15.52 2.71
N GLY A 14 -0.10 -15.10 2.05
CA GLY A 14 1.27 -15.42 2.48
C GLY A 14 1.67 -14.83 3.83
N HIS A 15 0.95 -13.79 4.29
CA HIS A 15 1.20 -13.08 5.54
C HIS A 15 0.25 -13.50 6.66
N ALA A 16 -0.71 -14.39 6.39
CA ALA A 16 -1.82 -14.69 7.29
C ALA A 16 -1.41 -15.20 8.68
N SER A 17 -0.18 -15.65 8.87
CA SER A 17 0.35 -16.04 10.19
C SER A 17 0.83 -14.85 11.03
N VAL A 18 1.08 -13.68 10.44
CA VAL A 18 1.73 -12.54 11.10
C VAL A 18 1.04 -11.19 10.88
N ALA A 19 0.20 -11.05 9.86
CA ALA A 19 -0.56 -9.83 9.59
C ALA A 19 -1.87 -10.18 8.86
N ARG A 20 -2.98 -9.51 9.23
CA ARG A 20 -4.29 -9.69 8.60
C ARG A 20 -5.07 -8.38 8.63
N CYS A 21 -5.66 -7.97 7.50
CA CYS A 21 -6.61 -6.86 7.48
C CYS A 21 -7.96 -7.32 8.06
N PRO A 22 -8.45 -6.80 9.20
CA PRO A 22 -9.75 -7.16 9.73
C PRO A 22 -10.89 -6.48 8.96
N ILE A 23 -11.99 -7.20 8.77
CA ILE A 23 -13.33 -6.65 8.50
C ILE A 23 -14.24 -7.01 9.67
N PHE A 24 -15.01 -6.04 10.14
CA PHE A 24 -15.88 -6.16 11.31
C PHE A 24 -17.34 -6.33 10.91
N GLU A 25 -18.21 -6.57 11.89
CA GLU A 25 -19.65 -6.83 11.64
C GLU A 25 -20.42 -5.62 11.09
N ASP A 26 -19.88 -4.41 11.24
CA ASP A 26 -20.44 -3.17 10.72
C ASP A 26 -19.90 -2.81 9.32
N ASP A 27 -19.29 -3.78 8.63
CA ASP A 27 -18.62 -3.65 7.33
C ASP A 27 -17.45 -2.64 7.29
N THR A 28 -17.04 -2.11 8.44
CA THR A 28 -15.80 -1.34 8.52
C THR A 28 -14.59 -2.27 8.55
N PHE A 29 -13.43 -1.76 8.14
CA PHE A 29 -12.21 -2.54 8.08
C PHE A 29 -11.00 -1.71 8.49
N VAL A 30 -9.91 -2.39 8.84
CA VAL A 30 -8.60 -1.75 9.01
C VAL A 30 -7.66 -2.25 7.92
N PHE A 31 -7.11 -1.32 7.14
CA PHE A 31 -6.02 -1.63 6.24
C PHE A 31 -4.75 -1.93 7.06
N VAL A 32 -4.19 -3.12 6.87
CA VAL A 32 -2.94 -3.55 7.50
C VAL A 32 -1.89 -3.69 6.40
N PRO A 33 -0.80 -2.89 6.44
CA PRO A 33 0.34 -3.01 5.53
C PRO A 33 0.89 -4.44 5.44
N PHE A 34 1.48 -4.81 4.31
CA PHE A 34 2.10 -6.13 4.21
C PHE A 34 3.43 -6.15 4.98
N PRO A 35 3.75 -7.26 5.68
CA PRO A 35 5.03 -7.43 6.37
C PRO A 35 6.21 -7.38 5.42
N HIS A 36 7.27 -6.69 5.83
CA HIS A 36 8.56 -6.67 5.14
C HIS A 36 9.72 -6.73 6.16
N PRO A 37 9.97 -7.92 6.77
CA PRO A 37 10.91 -8.09 7.88
C PRO A 37 12.33 -7.62 7.60
N GLY A 38 12.97 -7.00 8.59
CA GLY A 38 14.37 -6.57 8.53
C GLY A 38 14.63 -5.30 7.73
N THR A 39 13.60 -4.70 7.13
CA THR A 39 13.77 -3.50 6.29
C THR A 39 13.59 -2.20 7.03
N HIS A 40 12.89 -2.21 8.19
CA HIS A 40 12.52 -1.00 8.92
C HIS A 40 11.96 0.07 7.98
N GLY A 41 10.81 -0.23 7.37
CA GLY A 41 10.12 0.63 6.43
C GLY A 41 10.10 2.08 6.91
N ARG A 42 10.28 3.01 5.96
CA ARG A 42 10.41 4.45 6.25
C ARG A 42 9.25 5.00 7.09
N ARG A 43 8.08 4.37 6.97
CA ARG A 43 6.92 4.58 7.81
C ARG A 43 6.52 3.24 8.44
N GLY A 44 6.47 3.21 9.77
CA GLY A 44 5.96 2.05 10.48
C GLY A 44 4.44 1.91 10.33
N CYS A 45 3.95 0.72 10.67
CA CYS A 45 2.54 0.35 10.66
C CYS A 45 1.70 1.38 11.44
N PRO A 46 0.62 1.92 10.83
CA PRO A 46 -0.30 2.81 11.53
C PRO A 46 -0.78 2.22 12.86
N LYS A 47 -0.84 3.02 13.93
CA LYS A 47 -1.20 2.54 15.27
C LYS A 47 -2.50 1.72 15.31
N ARG A 48 -3.50 2.10 14.50
CA ARG A 48 -4.78 1.38 14.36
C ARG A 48 -4.64 -0.03 13.79
N ALA A 49 -3.58 -0.30 13.02
CA ALA A 49 -3.32 -1.57 12.35
C ALA A 49 -2.42 -2.50 13.18
N GLN A 50 -1.64 -1.96 14.12
CA GLN A 50 -0.71 -2.72 14.97
C GLN A 50 -1.36 -3.86 15.78
N PRO A 51 -2.58 -3.74 16.33
CA PRO A 51 -3.24 -4.85 17.03
C PRO A 51 -3.48 -6.09 16.16
N PHE A 52 -3.39 -5.95 14.84
CA PHE A 52 -3.60 -7.02 13.86
C PHE A 52 -2.29 -7.54 13.26
N LEU A 53 -1.16 -7.18 13.87
CA LEU A 53 0.15 -7.80 13.65
C LEU A 53 0.41 -8.86 14.73
N ARG A 54 1.17 -9.90 14.39
CA ARG A 54 1.61 -10.94 15.32
C ARG A 54 3.07 -11.29 15.09
N GLY A 55 3.89 -11.07 16.12
CA GLY A 55 5.28 -11.54 16.15
C GLY A 55 6.22 -10.84 15.17
N ILE A 56 5.85 -9.65 14.67
CA ILE A 56 6.68 -8.83 13.80
C ILE A 56 6.79 -7.40 14.37
N ASP A 57 7.91 -6.73 14.12
CA ASP A 57 8.08 -5.31 14.49
C ASP A 57 7.12 -4.47 13.64
N SER A 58 6.42 -3.52 14.28
CA SER A 58 5.56 -2.56 13.58
C SER A 58 6.29 -1.73 12.52
N ARG A 59 7.61 -1.59 12.59
CA ARG A 59 8.43 -0.89 11.59
C ARG A 59 8.77 -1.77 10.39
N ASP A 60 8.64 -3.08 10.51
CA ASP A 60 8.96 -4.05 9.47
C ASP A 60 7.74 -4.33 8.58
N VAL A 61 7.15 -3.25 8.06
CA VAL A 61 6.02 -3.31 7.14
C VAL A 61 6.23 -2.33 5.99
N HIS A 62 5.51 -2.56 4.90
CA HIS A 62 5.47 -1.67 3.76
C HIS A 62 4.08 -1.03 3.65
N ASP A 63 3.95 0.20 4.16
CA ASP A 63 2.70 0.98 4.17
C ASP A 63 2.47 1.66 2.82
N ASP A 64 1.92 0.90 1.88
CA ASP A 64 1.49 1.39 0.56
C ASP A 64 0.18 0.67 0.14
N PRO A 65 -0.86 1.38 -0.35
CA PRO A 65 -0.90 2.80 -0.73
C PRO A 65 -0.80 3.73 0.48
N ASP A 66 -0.10 4.87 0.32
CA ASP A 66 -0.18 5.96 1.27
C ASP A 66 -1.52 6.70 1.09
N TRP A 67 -2.51 6.30 1.89
CA TRP A 67 -3.86 6.89 1.87
C TRP A 67 -3.91 8.35 2.34
N GLU A 68 -2.91 8.84 3.07
CA GLU A 68 -2.87 10.24 3.52
C GLU A 68 -2.25 11.15 2.45
N SER A 69 -1.14 10.73 1.84
CA SER A 69 -0.50 11.50 0.76
C SER A 69 -1.12 11.25 -0.61
N LEU A 70 -1.97 10.23 -0.72
CA LEU A 70 -2.61 9.77 -1.97
C LEU A 70 -1.56 9.39 -3.02
N THR A 71 -0.57 8.62 -2.59
CA THR A 71 0.51 8.08 -3.44
C THR A 71 0.52 6.56 -3.39
N TYR A 72 1.02 5.95 -4.45
CA TYR A 72 1.29 4.52 -4.52
C TYR A 72 2.48 4.34 -5.45
N SER A 73 3.41 3.46 -5.11
CA SER A 73 4.50 3.08 -5.99
C SER A 73 4.82 1.60 -5.87
N ASP A 74 5.36 1.03 -6.93
CA ASP A 74 5.78 -0.37 -6.92
C ASP A 74 7.02 -0.56 -7.79
N ASN A 75 7.78 -1.61 -7.50
CA ASN A 75 8.86 -2.04 -8.37
C ASN A 75 8.26 -2.76 -9.58
N CYS A 76 8.14 -2.02 -10.67
CA CYS A 76 7.58 -2.47 -11.94
C CYS A 76 8.47 -3.47 -12.69
N GLY A 77 9.67 -3.77 -12.18
CA GLY A 77 10.51 -4.89 -12.62
C GLY A 77 9.94 -6.24 -12.18
N ASN A 78 9.10 -6.26 -11.14
CA ASN A 78 8.40 -7.46 -10.72
C ASN A 78 7.23 -7.79 -11.65
N PRO A 79 7.03 -9.07 -12.05
CA PRO A 79 5.96 -9.46 -12.97
C PRO A 79 4.54 -8.98 -12.59
N PRO A 80 4.12 -8.98 -11.30
CA PRO A 80 2.79 -8.49 -10.91
C PRO A 80 2.60 -6.97 -11.13
N ALA A 81 3.67 -6.20 -11.05
CA ALA A 81 3.66 -4.74 -11.16
C ALA A 81 3.96 -4.25 -12.59
N LEU A 82 4.34 -5.13 -13.52
CA LEU A 82 4.74 -4.76 -14.88
C LEU A 82 3.67 -3.95 -15.64
N ALA A 83 2.38 -4.20 -15.36
CA ALA A 83 1.29 -3.46 -15.96
C ALA A 83 1.32 -1.96 -15.60
N LEU A 84 1.89 -1.59 -14.45
CA LEU A 84 1.98 -0.21 -13.99
C LEU A 84 2.89 0.64 -14.88
N LYS A 85 3.85 0.05 -15.61
CA LYS A 85 4.65 0.76 -16.64
C LYS A 85 3.78 1.41 -17.73
N ARG A 86 2.52 0.99 -17.87
CA ARG A 86 1.57 1.52 -18.86
C ARG A 86 0.61 2.55 -18.29
N VAL A 87 0.59 2.78 -16.98
CA VAL A 87 -0.30 3.73 -16.31
C VAL A 87 -0.01 5.15 -16.78
N GLN A 88 -1.06 5.88 -17.15
CA GLN A 88 -0.96 7.27 -17.59
C GLN A 88 -1.79 8.18 -16.68
N PRO A 89 -1.52 9.50 -16.68
CA PRO A 89 -2.41 10.48 -16.06
C PRO A 89 -3.87 10.28 -16.51
N SER A 90 -4.78 10.42 -15.56
CA SER A 90 -6.23 10.14 -15.67
C SER A 90 -6.65 8.66 -15.60
N ASP A 91 -5.72 7.70 -15.58
CA ASP A 91 -6.06 6.31 -15.25
C ASP A 91 -6.47 6.17 -13.77
N ILE A 92 -7.02 5.01 -13.42
CA ILE A 92 -7.47 4.68 -12.06
C ILE A 92 -6.69 3.46 -11.57
N LEU A 93 -6.08 3.59 -10.40
CA LEU A 93 -5.61 2.46 -9.62
C LEU A 93 -6.74 2.05 -8.69
N LEU A 94 -7.27 0.84 -8.86
CA LEU A 94 -8.33 0.27 -8.04
C LEU A 94 -7.70 -0.81 -7.15
N PHE A 95 -7.75 -0.58 -5.84
CA PHE A 95 -7.05 -1.39 -4.87
C PHE A 95 -7.95 -2.48 -4.29
N TRP A 96 -7.39 -3.67 -4.17
CA TRP A 96 -8.08 -4.81 -3.57
C TRP A 96 -7.18 -5.53 -2.56
N ALA A 97 -7.79 -5.97 -1.47
CA ALA A 97 -7.10 -6.59 -0.35
C ALA A 97 -7.86 -7.82 0.16
N LEU A 98 -7.12 -8.71 0.83
CA LEU A 98 -7.69 -9.86 1.51
C LEU A 98 -8.12 -9.42 2.92
N LEU A 99 -9.42 -9.39 3.17
CA LEU A 99 -9.97 -9.05 4.49
C LEU A 99 -10.40 -10.32 5.22
N TRP A 100 -10.17 -10.33 6.53
CA TRP A 100 -10.43 -11.44 7.43
C TRP A 100 -11.47 -11.02 8.46
N ARG A 101 -12.53 -11.82 8.62
CA ARG A 101 -13.55 -11.51 9.61
C ARG A 101 -12.97 -11.53 11.01
N ASN A 102 -13.20 -10.44 11.74
CA ASN A 102 -12.74 -10.26 13.11
C ASN A 102 -13.93 -9.83 14.00
N LEU A 103 -14.18 -10.57 15.08
CA LEU A 103 -15.25 -10.30 16.04
C LEU A 103 -14.77 -9.50 17.27
N GLY A 104 -13.48 -9.17 17.31
CA GLY A 104 -12.82 -8.46 18.40
C GLY A 104 -12.16 -7.17 17.93
N ARG A 105 -11.11 -6.76 18.65
CA ARG A 105 -10.38 -5.50 18.39
C ARG A 105 -8.88 -5.71 18.11
N ASP A 106 -8.45 -6.97 18.05
CA ASP A 106 -7.06 -7.36 17.90
C ASP A 106 -6.94 -8.74 17.24
N TRP A 107 -5.72 -9.28 17.20
CA TRP A 107 -5.39 -10.57 16.63
C TRP A 107 -6.25 -11.75 17.13
N SER A 108 -6.67 -11.74 18.40
CA SER A 108 -7.42 -12.86 18.99
C SER A 108 -8.82 -13.03 18.40
N GLY A 109 -9.38 -11.97 17.82
CA GLY A 109 -10.75 -11.96 17.30
C GLY A 109 -10.92 -12.53 15.89
N PHE A 110 -9.86 -12.94 15.20
CA PHE A 110 -9.96 -13.49 13.85
C PHE A 110 -10.63 -14.87 13.83
N THR A 111 -11.69 -15.01 13.03
CA THR A 111 -12.45 -16.27 12.90
C THR A 111 -11.82 -17.25 11.90
N GLY A 112 -11.00 -16.74 10.98
CA GLY A 112 -10.45 -17.49 9.86
C GLY A 112 -11.25 -17.35 8.56
N GLU A 113 -12.49 -16.86 8.61
CA GLU A 113 -13.26 -16.48 7.42
C GLU A 113 -12.60 -15.29 6.72
N HIS A 114 -12.49 -15.32 5.40
CA HIS A 114 -11.83 -14.27 4.62
C HIS A 114 -12.35 -14.18 3.19
N GLY A 115 -12.16 -13.01 2.58
CA GLY A 115 -12.58 -12.73 1.20
C GLY A 115 -11.77 -11.60 0.57
N TRP A 116 -11.93 -11.44 -0.74
CA TRP A 116 -11.30 -10.37 -1.51
C TRP A 116 -12.26 -9.19 -1.66
N TYR A 117 -11.79 -7.99 -1.32
CA TYR A 117 -12.60 -6.77 -1.33
C TYR A 117 -11.90 -5.67 -2.09
N LEU A 118 -12.68 -4.84 -2.79
CA LEU A 118 -12.22 -3.55 -3.30
C LEU A 118 -12.22 -2.56 -2.13
N ILE A 119 -11.08 -1.98 -1.82
CA ILE A 119 -10.89 -1.19 -0.58
C ILE A 119 -10.66 0.31 -0.81
N GLY A 120 -10.45 0.72 -2.06
CA GLY A 120 -10.22 2.11 -2.40
C GLY A 120 -9.73 2.28 -3.83
N ALA A 121 -9.67 3.53 -4.29
CA ALA A 121 -9.15 3.87 -5.59
C ALA A 121 -8.43 5.21 -5.58
N LEU A 122 -7.40 5.33 -6.42
CA LEU A 122 -6.72 6.59 -6.70
C LEU A 122 -6.85 6.90 -8.19
N ARG A 123 -7.21 8.15 -8.50
CA ARG A 123 -7.10 8.65 -9.88
C ARG A 123 -5.71 9.23 -10.06
N VAL A 124 -5.00 8.75 -11.07
CA VAL A 124 -3.63 9.15 -11.37
C VAL A 124 -3.64 10.59 -11.87
N ARG A 125 -2.93 11.47 -11.14
CA ARG A 125 -2.76 12.88 -11.54
C ARG A 125 -1.44 13.10 -12.25
N GLU A 126 -0.42 12.39 -11.80
CA GLU A 126 0.95 12.51 -12.25
C GLU A 126 1.63 11.17 -12.00
N VAL A 127 2.64 10.88 -12.80
CA VAL A 127 3.50 9.70 -12.66
C VAL A 127 4.93 10.20 -12.59
N LEU A 128 5.70 9.68 -11.64
CA LEU A 128 7.14 9.86 -11.57
C LEU A 128 7.79 8.51 -11.86
N ASP A 129 8.74 8.48 -12.76
CA ASP A 129 9.47 7.30 -13.18
C ASP A 129 10.82 7.20 -12.46
N GLU A 130 11.46 6.04 -12.59
CA GLU A 130 12.83 5.79 -12.13
C GLU A 130 13.78 6.95 -12.48
N GLY A 131 14.70 7.26 -11.57
CA GLY A 131 15.64 8.37 -11.76
C GLY A 131 15.06 9.76 -11.47
N GLN A 132 13.73 9.93 -11.41
CA GLN A 132 13.11 11.20 -10.99
C GLN A 132 13.10 11.34 -9.46
N ARG A 133 13.06 12.58 -9.00
CA ARG A 133 13.03 12.99 -7.59
C ARG A 133 11.63 13.53 -7.26
N ALA A 134 11.32 13.61 -5.97
CA ALA A 134 10.07 14.23 -5.52
C ALA A 134 9.94 15.69 -6.01
N ASP A 135 11.07 16.39 -6.17
CA ASP A 135 11.11 17.77 -6.66
C ASP A 135 10.80 17.92 -8.15
N ASP A 136 10.96 16.84 -8.93
CA ASP A 136 10.62 16.78 -10.35
C ASP A 136 9.10 16.71 -10.58
N ALA A 137 8.33 16.43 -9.52
CA ALA A 137 6.88 16.52 -9.56
C ALA A 137 6.41 17.95 -9.84
N THR A 138 5.26 18.07 -10.48
CA THR A 138 4.58 19.35 -10.65
C THR A 138 4.38 20.05 -9.30
N ALA A 139 4.41 21.38 -9.31
CA ALA A 139 4.25 22.21 -8.12
C ALA A 139 3.10 21.76 -7.16
N PRO A 140 1.87 21.44 -7.63
CA PRO A 140 0.79 20.99 -6.73
C PRO A 140 1.04 19.62 -6.09
N ASN A 141 1.87 18.76 -6.69
CA ASN A 141 2.09 17.38 -6.26
C ASN A 141 3.42 17.16 -5.53
N ARG A 142 4.38 18.08 -5.62
CA ARG A 142 5.71 17.97 -4.98
C ARG A 142 5.65 17.62 -3.50
N ALA A 143 4.80 18.30 -2.73
CA ALA A 143 4.65 18.02 -1.31
C ALA A 143 4.08 16.62 -1.02
N ARG A 144 3.23 16.08 -1.92
CA ARG A 144 2.71 14.71 -1.81
C ARG A 144 3.78 13.69 -2.17
N ALA A 145 4.49 13.91 -3.28
CA ALA A 145 5.60 13.06 -3.71
C ALA A 145 6.67 12.95 -2.61
N ALA A 146 7.07 14.07 -1.99
CA ALA A 146 8.07 14.09 -0.93
C ALA A 146 7.69 13.28 0.33
N ARG A 147 6.39 13.03 0.56
CA ARG A 147 5.89 12.21 1.68
C ARG A 147 5.79 10.72 1.38
N SER A 148 5.82 10.33 0.10
CA SER A 148 5.80 8.91 -0.29
C SER A 148 6.98 8.19 0.35
N VAL A 149 6.73 6.98 0.84
CA VAL A 149 7.75 6.14 1.48
C VAL A 149 8.90 5.77 0.54
N HIS A 150 8.66 5.84 -0.78
CA HIS A 150 9.61 5.50 -1.84
C HIS A 150 10.60 6.61 -2.20
N PHE A 151 10.34 7.88 -1.82
CA PHE A 151 11.28 8.98 -2.05
C PHE A 151 12.16 9.25 -0.84
N GLN A 152 13.45 8.91 -0.92
CA GLN A 152 14.41 9.38 0.09
C GLN A 152 14.79 10.85 -0.17
N PRO A 153 14.95 11.70 0.88
CA PRO A 153 15.30 13.10 0.71
C PRO A 153 16.58 13.27 -0.13
N GLY A 154 16.48 14.01 -1.23
CA GLY A 154 17.61 14.26 -2.12
C GLY A 154 18.10 13.04 -2.90
N LYS A 155 17.31 11.97 -3.01
CA LYS A 155 17.61 10.80 -3.86
C LYS A 155 16.55 10.64 -4.95
N PRO A 156 16.94 10.14 -6.14
CA PRO A 156 15.98 9.73 -7.15
C PRO A 156 15.23 8.46 -6.72
N LEU A 157 14.11 8.15 -7.37
CA LEU A 157 13.47 6.85 -7.32
C LEU A 157 14.46 5.78 -7.78
N GLU A 158 14.45 4.66 -7.05
CA GLU A 158 15.22 3.47 -7.38
C GLU A 158 14.84 2.92 -8.77
N PRO A 159 15.74 2.19 -9.44
CA PRO A 159 15.46 1.56 -10.71
C PRO A 159 14.18 0.70 -10.67
N ASP A 160 13.45 0.70 -11.78
CA ASP A 160 12.17 0.02 -11.98
C ASP A 160 11.00 0.50 -11.10
N ASN A 161 11.20 1.45 -10.17
CA ASN A 161 10.09 2.04 -9.42
C ASN A 161 9.35 3.10 -10.23
N ARG A 162 8.03 3.19 -10.00
CA ARG A 162 7.11 4.17 -10.59
C ARG A 162 5.99 4.49 -9.61
#